data_AF-A0A6I2G399-F1
#
_entry.id   AF-A0A6I2G399-F1
#
_cell.length_a   1.000
_cell.length_b   1.000
_cell.length_c   1.000
_cell.angle_alpha   90.00
_cell.angle_beta   90.00
_cell.angle_gamma   90.00
#
_symmetry.space_group_name_H-M   'P 1'
#
loop_
_entity.id
_entity.type
_entity.pdbx_description
1 polymer ?
#
loop_
_entity_poly.entity_id
_entity_poly.type
_entity_poly.pdbx_seq_one_letter_code
_entity_poly.pdbx_strand_id
1 'polypeptide(L)'
;MSEGKPLPDTPGSDRARELLERRQQALCNYLDASGDVAGTRIRANLTGWRRWLHRLPGATIANAASRRDVLLRELAQHGVGADDYRWGALSGGYLRSRGTAIGLEFTLAELIGEYESTDPHWVRQLRVIVESAEQIRPLAALGDRVAVADLTEQLLAVTRAAPDEVARQRLSDHLPGVLRPLPADIESLRRSDDLVDVVFDVYANTIKLDNITVNPELRGSGLGSAVLQQLCRTADAHHLTIVGQLVPTYRDDDSAVPLLAAWCRKHGFAVNERLGGRISRAPASIPS
;
A
#
# COMPACT_ATOMS: atom_id res chain seq x y z
N MET A 1 -40.43 -13.63 -8.40
CA MET A 1 -39.94 -12.45 -7.66
C MET A 1 -39.34 -12.96 -6.36
N SER A 2 -38.09 -13.42 -6.39
CA SER A 2 -37.37 -13.85 -5.18
C SER A 2 -36.55 -12.68 -4.70
N GLU A 3 -37.00 -12.07 -3.60
CA GLU A 3 -36.23 -11.07 -2.86
C GLU A 3 -34.93 -11.72 -2.38
N GLY A 4 -33.81 -11.21 -2.88
CA GLY A 4 -32.48 -11.63 -2.48
C GLY A 4 -32.29 -11.30 -1.01
N LYS A 5 -32.03 -12.34 -0.20
CA LYS A 5 -31.54 -12.15 1.17
C LYS A 5 -30.26 -11.31 1.13
N PRO A 6 -30.18 -10.20 1.87
CA PRO A 6 -28.92 -9.49 2.01
C PRO A 6 -27.93 -10.44 2.72
N LEU A 7 -26.71 -10.50 2.20
CA LEU A 7 -25.59 -11.20 2.83
C LEU A 7 -25.35 -10.59 4.23
N PRO A 8 -24.99 -11.39 5.23
CA PRO A 8 -24.78 -10.89 6.58
C PRO A 8 -23.58 -9.93 6.64
N ASP A 9 -23.83 -8.74 7.20
CA ASP A 9 -22.81 -7.75 7.54
C ASP A 9 -21.77 -8.38 8.46
N THR A 10 -20.51 -8.40 8.00
CA THR A 10 -19.38 -8.89 8.78
C THR A 10 -18.51 -7.72 9.25
N PRO A 11 -17.95 -7.76 10.47
CA PRO A 11 -17.17 -6.65 11.04
C PRO A 11 -15.92 -6.25 10.24
N GLY A 12 -15.41 -7.13 9.36
CA GLY A 12 -14.34 -6.79 8.41
C GLY A 12 -14.84 -6.02 7.17
N SER A 13 -16.09 -6.21 6.76
CA SER A 13 -16.77 -5.45 5.70
C SER A 13 -16.98 -3.99 6.14
N ASP A 14 -17.36 -3.78 7.40
CA ASP A 14 -17.57 -2.44 7.94
C ASP A 14 -16.29 -1.58 7.98
N ARG A 15 -15.15 -2.18 8.36
CA ARG A 15 -13.87 -1.45 8.41
C ARG A 15 -13.33 -1.11 7.03
N ALA A 16 -13.45 -2.04 6.06
CA ALA A 16 -13.05 -1.78 4.68
C ALA A 16 -13.92 -0.67 4.06
N ARG A 17 -15.23 -0.70 4.32
CA ARG A 17 -16.16 0.35 3.90
C ARG A 17 -15.82 1.71 4.53
N GLU A 18 -15.56 1.75 5.84
CA GLU A 18 -15.19 2.99 6.53
C GLU A 18 -13.89 3.60 5.96
N LEU A 19 -12.91 2.77 5.58
CA LEU A 19 -11.69 3.24 4.93
C LEU A 19 -11.98 3.84 3.55
N LEU A 20 -12.82 3.20 2.75
CA LEU A 20 -13.24 3.72 1.44
C LEU A 20 -13.99 5.05 1.56
N GLU A 21 -14.91 5.16 2.53
CA GLU A 21 -15.62 6.40 2.81
C GLU A 21 -14.67 7.52 3.22
N ARG A 22 -13.68 7.23 4.07
CA ARG A 22 -12.63 8.20 4.46
C ARG A 22 -11.79 8.64 3.26
N ARG A 23 -11.39 7.71 2.40
CA ARG A 23 -10.66 8.01 1.15
C ARG A 23 -11.48 8.93 0.25
N GLN A 24 -12.75 8.58 0.03
CA GLN A 24 -13.64 9.37 -0.81
C GLN A 24 -13.88 10.77 -0.24
N GLN A 25 -14.12 10.88 1.06
CA GLN A 25 -14.32 12.18 1.71
C GLN A 25 -13.08 13.07 1.61
N ALA A 26 -11.88 12.51 1.85
CA ALA A 26 -10.63 13.25 1.72
C ALA A 26 -10.40 13.74 0.28
N LEU A 27 -10.69 12.90 -0.71
CA LEU A 27 -10.62 13.27 -2.12
C LEU A 27 -11.62 14.38 -2.46
N CYS A 28 -12.88 14.26 -2.04
CA CYS A 28 -13.89 15.29 -2.26
C CYS A 28 -13.47 16.63 -1.65
N ASN A 29 -12.99 16.64 -0.41
CA ASN A 29 -12.50 17.85 0.26
C ASN A 29 -11.37 18.53 -0.55
N TYR A 30 -10.43 17.74 -1.08
CA TYR A 30 -9.34 18.24 -1.91
C TYR A 30 -9.85 18.79 -3.26
N LEU A 31 -10.78 18.10 -3.92
CA LEU A 31 -11.35 18.52 -5.20
C LEU A 31 -12.16 19.82 -5.05
N ASP A 32 -12.94 19.94 -3.97
CA ASP A 32 -13.68 21.16 -3.64
C ASP A 32 -12.72 22.34 -3.42
N ALA A 33 -11.67 22.14 -2.63
CA ALA A 33 -10.65 23.17 -2.42
C ALA A 33 -9.91 23.56 -3.72
N SER A 34 -9.69 22.59 -4.61
CA SER A 34 -9.10 22.84 -5.93
C SER A 34 -10.06 23.65 -6.83
N GLY A 35 -11.36 23.35 -6.78
CA GLY A 35 -12.41 24.11 -7.43
C GLY A 35 -12.51 25.56 -6.92
N ASP A 36 -12.38 25.76 -5.61
CA ASP A 36 -12.37 27.10 -4.99
C ASP A 36 -11.20 27.95 -5.49
N VAL A 37 -10.00 27.37 -5.62
CA VAL A 37 -8.82 28.05 -6.18
C VAL A 37 -9.05 28.44 -7.64
N ALA A 38 -9.55 27.50 -8.46
CA ALA A 38 -9.83 27.74 -9.88
C ALA A 38 -10.91 28.82 -10.06
N GLY A 39 -12.03 28.72 -9.33
CA GLY A 39 -13.11 29.70 -9.36
C GLY A 39 -12.66 31.09 -8.91
N THR A 40 -11.81 31.19 -7.90
CA THR A 40 -11.26 32.47 -7.43
C THR A 40 -10.30 33.09 -8.46
N ARG A 41 -9.48 32.28 -9.15
CA ARG A 41 -8.64 32.75 -10.27
C ARG A 41 -9.46 33.25 -11.45
N ILE A 42 -10.51 32.51 -11.85
CA ILE A 42 -11.41 32.92 -12.94
C ILE A 42 -12.08 34.26 -12.62
N ARG A 43 -12.65 34.40 -11.41
CA ARG A 43 -13.25 35.67 -10.95
C ARG A 43 -12.24 36.83 -10.95
N ALA A 44 -11.02 36.59 -10.49
CA ALA A 44 -9.96 37.60 -10.47
C ALA A 44 -9.54 38.05 -11.88
N ASN A 45 -9.50 37.13 -12.85
CA ASN A 45 -9.17 37.45 -14.25
C ASN A 45 -10.29 38.21 -14.97
N LEU A 46 -11.55 37.81 -14.74
CA LEU A 46 -12.72 38.43 -15.40
C LEU A 46 -13.03 39.86 -14.91
N THR A 47 -12.63 40.23 -13.69
CA THR A 47 -13.05 41.50 -13.05
C THR A 47 -11.94 42.56 -12.95
N GLY A 48 -10.74 42.28 -13.45
CA GLY A 48 -9.60 43.19 -13.41
C GLY A 48 -8.88 43.18 -12.05
N TRP A 49 -7.66 42.65 -12.04
CA TRP A 49 -6.79 42.39 -10.88
C TRP A 49 -6.67 43.52 -9.85
N ARG A 50 -6.72 44.79 -10.25
CA ARG A 50 -6.30 45.92 -9.39
C ARG A 50 -7.35 46.46 -8.43
N ARG A 51 -8.65 46.14 -8.58
CA ARG A 51 -9.72 46.73 -7.74
C ARG A 51 -10.23 45.84 -6.61
N TRP A 52 -9.91 44.54 -6.62
CA TRP A 52 -10.61 43.54 -5.80
C TRP A 52 -9.79 42.87 -4.69
N LEU A 53 -8.45 42.83 -4.78
CA LEU A 53 -7.59 42.12 -3.81
C LEU A 53 -7.74 42.59 -2.35
N HIS A 54 -8.30 43.79 -2.12
CA HIS A 54 -8.55 44.34 -0.79
C HIS A 54 -10.01 44.29 -0.33
N ARG A 55 -10.96 43.73 -1.11
CA ARG A 55 -12.41 43.87 -0.85
C ARG A 55 -13.25 42.58 -0.82
N LEU A 56 -12.67 41.38 -0.92
CA LEU A 56 -13.45 40.12 -0.76
C LEU A 56 -13.67 39.76 0.72
N PRO A 57 -14.93 39.59 1.17
CA PRO A 57 -15.23 38.73 2.31
C PRO A 57 -15.15 37.27 1.84
N GLY A 58 -14.22 36.50 2.41
CA GLY A 58 -13.90 35.14 2.00
C GLY A 58 -12.50 35.05 1.38
N ALA A 59 -11.69 34.14 1.94
CA ALA A 59 -10.26 33.88 1.73
C ALA A 59 -9.62 34.35 0.39
N THR A 60 -8.48 35.03 0.49
CA THR A 60 -7.61 35.39 -0.65
C THR A 60 -7.19 34.16 -1.47
N ILE A 61 -6.76 34.34 -2.74
CA ILE A 61 -6.23 33.24 -3.58
C ILE A 61 -5.12 32.47 -2.84
N ALA A 62 -4.27 33.18 -2.09
CA ALA A 62 -3.21 32.58 -1.29
C ALA A 62 -3.76 31.66 -0.18
N ASN A 63 -4.82 32.07 0.52
CA ASN A 63 -5.46 31.25 1.55
C ASN A 63 -6.15 30.02 0.95
N ALA A 64 -6.83 30.16 -0.19
CA ALA A 64 -7.45 29.03 -0.89
C ALA A 64 -6.39 28.02 -1.39
N ALA A 65 -5.28 28.52 -1.94
CA ALA A 65 -4.16 27.67 -2.37
C ALA A 65 -3.51 26.96 -1.18
N SER A 66 -3.26 27.67 -0.08
CA SER A 66 -2.72 27.09 1.15
C SER A 66 -3.62 25.98 1.71
N ARG A 67 -4.95 26.20 1.75
CA ARG A 67 -5.91 25.17 2.17
C ARG A 67 -5.84 23.93 1.27
N ARG A 68 -5.81 24.11 -0.05
CA ARG A 68 -5.65 23.01 -1.01
C ARG A 68 -4.35 22.24 -0.77
N ASP A 69 -3.25 22.94 -0.54
CA ASP A 69 -1.93 22.32 -0.35
C ASP A 69 -1.85 21.53 0.97
N VAL A 70 -2.53 21.99 2.02
CA VAL A 70 -2.69 21.22 3.27
C VAL A 70 -3.48 19.93 3.00
N LEU A 71 -4.64 20.05 2.34
CA LEU A 71 -5.49 18.90 2.03
C LEU A 71 -4.78 17.87 1.13
N LEU A 72 -3.94 18.35 0.20
CA LEU A 72 -3.14 17.49 -0.67
C LEU A 72 -2.19 16.60 0.16
N ARG A 73 -1.49 17.17 1.14
CA ARG A 73 -0.58 16.42 2.03
C ARG A 73 -1.32 15.44 2.93
N GLU A 74 -2.54 15.77 3.32
CA GLU A 74 -3.38 14.90 4.15
C GLU A 74 -3.91 13.66 3.41
N LEU A 75 -3.94 13.67 2.07
CA LEU A 75 -4.41 12.54 1.26
C LEU A 75 -3.67 11.23 1.58
N ALA A 76 -2.38 11.31 1.91
CA ALA A 76 -1.58 10.15 2.30
C ALA A 76 -2.06 9.50 3.59
N GLN A 77 -2.44 10.31 4.59
CA GLN A 77 -2.99 9.82 5.86
C GLN A 77 -4.31 9.06 5.67
N HIS A 78 -5.06 9.42 4.63
CA HIS A 78 -6.32 8.76 4.29
C HIS A 78 -6.15 7.59 3.32
N GLY A 79 -4.94 7.34 2.80
CA GLY A 79 -4.67 6.28 1.83
C GLY A 79 -5.32 6.52 0.47
N VAL A 80 -5.52 7.78 0.08
CA VAL A 80 -6.14 8.13 -1.22
C VAL A 80 -5.23 7.72 -2.37
N GLY A 81 -5.81 7.14 -3.42
CA GLY A 81 -5.10 6.64 -4.60
C GLY A 81 -4.57 5.20 -4.48
N ALA A 82 -4.62 4.60 -3.28
CA ALA A 82 -4.30 3.20 -3.09
C ALA A 82 -5.27 2.27 -3.86
N ASP A 83 -4.77 1.13 -4.34
CA ASP A 83 -5.61 0.04 -4.82
C ASP A 83 -6.22 -0.69 -3.62
N ASP A 84 -7.50 -1.05 -3.72
CA ASP A 84 -8.25 -1.67 -2.62
C ASP A 84 -7.78 -3.08 -2.30
N TYR A 85 -7.26 -3.79 -3.30
CA TYR A 85 -6.91 -5.21 -3.20
C TYR A 85 -5.45 -5.52 -3.51
N ARG A 86 -4.66 -4.50 -3.84
CA ARG A 86 -3.24 -4.63 -4.20
C ARG A 86 -2.38 -3.68 -3.40
N TRP A 87 -1.33 -4.24 -2.82
CA TRP A 87 -0.32 -3.46 -2.13
C TRP A 87 0.68 -2.86 -3.14
N GLY A 88 1.05 -1.60 -2.94
CA GLY A 88 1.99 -0.86 -3.77
C GLY A 88 2.29 0.54 -3.25
N ALA A 89 2.85 1.40 -4.10
CA ALA A 89 3.50 2.65 -3.69
C ALA A 89 2.57 3.63 -2.95
N LEU A 90 1.28 3.62 -3.24
CA LEU A 90 0.29 4.50 -2.60
C LEU A 90 -0.49 3.83 -1.45
N SER A 91 -0.22 2.55 -1.18
CA SER A 91 -0.87 1.79 -0.10
C SER A 91 -0.50 2.34 1.27
N GLY A 92 -1.39 2.12 2.23
CA GLY A 92 -1.26 2.65 3.59
C GLY A 92 -2.45 3.50 4.00
N GLY A 93 -2.22 4.33 5.00
CA GLY A 93 -3.19 5.18 5.67
C GLY A 93 -2.96 5.20 7.19
N TYR A 94 -3.85 5.91 7.89
CA TYR A 94 -3.82 6.03 9.33
C TYR A 94 -4.23 4.72 10.01
N LEU A 95 -3.31 4.15 10.79
CA LEU A 95 -3.55 3.00 11.65
C LEU A 95 -3.95 3.47 13.04
N ARG A 96 -5.19 3.17 13.45
CA ARG A 96 -5.71 3.57 14.77
C ARG A 96 -4.97 2.86 15.90
N SER A 97 -4.68 1.58 15.72
CA SER A 97 -3.91 0.76 16.66
C SER A 97 -2.54 1.35 17.02
N ARG A 98 -1.90 2.08 16.10
CA ARG A 98 -0.60 2.73 16.33
C ARG A 98 -0.68 4.24 16.56
N GLY A 99 -1.83 4.86 16.30
CA GLY A 99 -1.96 6.31 16.31
C GLY A 99 -1.06 7.02 15.29
N THR A 100 -0.65 6.33 14.22
CA THR A 100 0.27 6.87 13.21
C THR A 100 -0.18 6.51 11.80
N ALA A 101 0.20 7.34 10.83
CA ALA A 101 -0.01 7.07 9.43
C ALA A 101 1.16 6.24 8.87
N ILE A 102 0.82 5.20 8.12
CA ILE A 102 1.77 4.44 7.33
C ILE A 102 1.58 4.76 5.85
N GLY A 103 2.67 4.81 5.11
CA GLY A 103 2.64 5.15 3.69
C GLY A 103 4.02 5.56 3.22
N LEU A 104 4.20 5.56 1.90
CA LEU A 104 5.48 5.85 1.28
C LEU A 104 6.02 7.21 1.73
N GLU A 105 5.19 8.25 1.78
CA GLU A 105 5.60 9.61 2.13
C GLU A 105 6.16 9.70 3.55
N PHE A 106 5.59 8.97 4.51
CA PHE A 106 6.09 8.94 5.89
C PHE A 106 7.45 8.23 5.97
N THR A 107 7.58 7.09 5.29
CA THR A 107 8.86 6.37 5.21
C THR A 107 9.93 7.21 4.49
N LEU A 108 9.57 7.91 3.41
CA LEU A 108 10.48 8.80 2.70
C LEU A 108 10.91 9.98 3.59
N ALA A 109 10.00 10.58 4.35
CA ALA A 109 10.33 11.67 5.26
C ALA A 109 11.35 11.24 6.34
N GLU A 110 11.16 10.06 6.92
CA GLU A 110 12.10 9.48 7.89
C GLU A 110 13.46 9.20 7.24
N LEU A 111 13.50 8.53 6.09
CA LEU A 111 14.74 8.23 5.36
C LEU A 111 15.47 9.51 4.89
N ILE A 112 14.74 10.54 4.47
CA ILE A 112 15.34 11.84 4.14
C ILE A 112 16.05 12.42 5.36
N GLY A 113 15.40 12.41 6.54
CA GLY A 113 16.01 12.92 7.77
C GLY A 113 17.22 12.11 8.23
N GLU A 114 17.17 10.79 8.10
CA GLU A 114 18.25 9.87 8.51
C GLU A 114 19.48 9.96 7.59
N TYR A 115 19.29 10.13 6.28
CA TYR A 115 20.37 10.02 5.29
C TYR A 115 20.84 11.35 4.69
N GLU A 116 20.29 12.49 5.13
CA GLU A 116 20.61 13.81 4.55
C GLU A 116 22.11 14.12 4.57
N SER A 117 22.82 13.73 5.62
CA SER A 117 24.26 13.96 5.76
C SER A 117 25.13 12.89 5.08
N THR A 118 24.63 11.64 5.00
CA THR A 118 25.40 10.48 4.55
C THR A 118 25.32 10.28 3.04
N ASP A 119 24.13 10.45 2.45
CA ASP A 119 23.93 10.35 1.00
C ASP A 119 22.98 11.44 0.46
N PRO A 120 23.49 12.67 0.26
CA PRO A 120 22.69 13.78 -0.26
C PRO A 120 22.20 13.58 -1.69
N HIS A 121 22.81 12.67 -2.47
CA HIS A 121 22.35 12.40 -3.84
C HIS A 121 21.10 11.54 -3.81
N TRP A 122 21.13 10.44 -3.06
CA TRP A 122 19.98 9.57 -2.88
C TRP A 122 18.80 10.32 -2.22
N VAL A 123 19.08 11.15 -1.20
CA VAL A 123 18.05 11.98 -0.56
C VAL A 123 17.38 12.97 -1.52
N ARG A 124 18.10 13.54 -2.48
CA ARG A 124 17.47 14.37 -3.53
C ARG A 124 16.49 13.57 -4.38
N GLN A 125 16.80 12.31 -4.68
CA GLN A 125 15.89 11.43 -5.41
C GLN A 125 14.64 11.10 -4.57
N LEU A 126 14.80 10.84 -3.26
CA LEU A 126 13.66 10.64 -2.35
C LEU A 126 12.72 11.86 -2.33
N ARG A 127 13.25 13.09 -2.31
CA ARG A 127 12.44 14.31 -2.34
C ARG A 127 11.61 14.43 -3.62
N VAL A 128 12.18 14.06 -4.76
CA VAL A 128 11.43 14.01 -6.04
C VAL A 128 10.29 12.99 -5.96
N ILE A 129 10.50 11.84 -5.33
CA ILE A 129 9.45 10.84 -5.12
C ILE A 129 8.37 11.36 -4.17
N VAL A 130 8.72 12.06 -3.08
CA VAL A 130 7.73 12.65 -2.16
C VAL A 130 6.81 13.62 -2.91
N GLU A 131 7.38 14.56 -3.64
CA GLU A 131 6.61 15.53 -4.43
C GLU A 131 5.72 14.83 -5.47
N SER A 132 6.25 13.80 -6.13
CA SER A 132 5.50 13.02 -7.12
C SER A 132 4.35 12.24 -6.46
N ALA A 133 4.59 11.59 -5.32
CA ALA A 133 3.58 10.80 -4.62
C ALA A 133 2.38 11.66 -4.20
N GLU A 134 2.64 12.84 -3.63
CA GLU A 134 1.58 13.79 -3.25
C GLU A 134 0.69 14.17 -4.44
N GLN A 135 1.28 14.51 -5.59
CA GLN A 135 0.53 14.90 -6.79
C GLN A 135 -0.20 13.73 -7.46
N ILE A 136 0.34 12.51 -7.35
CA ILE A 136 -0.21 11.33 -8.02
C ILE A 136 -1.42 10.76 -7.27
N ARG A 137 -1.53 10.92 -5.94
CA ARG A 137 -2.69 10.43 -5.17
C ARG A 137 -4.06 10.81 -5.73
N PRO A 138 -4.36 12.09 -6.00
CA PRO A 138 -5.66 12.45 -6.57
C PRO A 138 -5.84 11.89 -8.00
N LEU A 139 -4.79 11.84 -8.82
CA LEU A 139 -4.84 11.27 -10.17
C LEU A 139 -5.15 9.77 -10.13
N ALA A 140 -4.48 9.04 -9.24
CA ALA A 140 -4.68 7.62 -9.02
C ALA A 140 -6.10 7.32 -8.52
N ALA A 141 -6.63 8.17 -7.64
CA ALA A 141 -8.01 8.06 -7.14
C ALA A 141 -9.06 8.33 -8.25
N LEU A 142 -8.72 9.16 -9.23
CA LEU A 142 -9.51 9.39 -10.45
C LEU A 142 -9.29 8.33 -11.53
N GLY A 143 -8.46 7.32 -11.27
CA GLY A 143 -8.25 6.16 -12.13
C GLY A 143 -7.01 6.22 -13.03
N ASP A 144 -6.14 7.21 -12.88
CA ASP A 144 -4.87 7.26 -13.62
C ASP A 144 -3.90 6.21 -13.09
N ARG A 145 -3.86 5.06 -13.76
CA ARG A 145 -2.95 3.95 -13.41
C ARG A 145 -1.57 4.09 -14.04
N VAL A 146 -1.41 4.95 -15.05
CA VAL A 146 -0.11 5.20 -15.68
C VAL A 146 0.78 5.98 -14.71
N ALA A 147 0.23 7.04 -14.10
CA ALA A 147 0.95 7.81 -13.07
C ALA A 147 1.41 6.93 -11.89
N VAL A 148 0.58 5.96 -11.47
CA VAL A 148 0.95 5.00 -10.41
C VAL A 148 2.08 4.07 -10.86
N ALA A 149 2.07 3.61 -12.11
CA ALA A 149 3.12 2.77 -12.67
C ALA A 149 4.46 3.54 -12.73
N ASP A 150 4.44 4.79 -13.19
CA ASP A 150 5.63 5.65 -13.27
C ASP A 150 6.23 5.90 -11.88
N LEU A 151 5.38 6.19 -10.87
CA LEU A 151 5.82 6.31 -9.47
C LEU A 151 6.43 5.02 -8.95
N THR A 152 5.84 3.87 -9.29
CA THR A 152 6.32 2.56 -8.86
C THR A 152 7.69 2.25 -9.48
N GLU A 153 7.91 2.63 -10.74
CA GLU A 153 9.21 2.49 -11.41
C GLU A 153 10.28 3.39 -10.78
N GLN A 154 9.95 4.65 -10.48
CA GLN A 154 10.86 5.56 -9.77
C GLN A 154 11.22 5.03 -8.38
N LEU A 155 10.23 4.56 -7.62
CA LEU A 155 10.44 3.94 -6.31
C LEU A 155 11.35 2.72 -6.42
N LEU A 156 11.12 1.84 -7.39
CA LEU A 156 11.96 0.68 -7.63
C LEU A 156 13.41 1.06 -7.95
N ALA A 157 13.63 2.08 -8.77
CA ALA A 157 14.97 2.57 -9.11
C ALA A 157 15.72 3.07 -7.86
N VAL A 158 15.07 3.91 -7.04
CA VAL A 158 15.66 4.45 -5.81
C VAL A 158 15.85 3.38 -4.73
N THR A 159 14.98 2.36 -4.71
CA THR A 159 15.12 1.20 -3.82
C THR A 159 16.37 0.40 -4.16
N ARG A 160 16.65 0.19 -5.46
CA ARG A 160 17.87 -0.51 -5.92
C ARG A 160 19.14 0.29 -5.63
N ALA A 161 19.05 1.61 -5.69
CA ALA A 161 20.14 2.53 -5.39
C ALA A 161 20.29 2.85 -3.89
N ALA A 162 19.53 2.19 -3.00
CA ALA A 162 19.58 2.47 -1.57
C ALA A 162 20.99 2.24 -0.98
N PRO A 163 21.44 3.12 -0.07
CA PRO A 163 22.82 3.12 0.45
C PRO A 163 23.13 1.91 1.33
N ASP A 164 22.12 1.32 1.98
CA ASP A 164 22.23 0.12 2.78
C ASP A 164 20.97 -0.75 2.71
N GLU A 165 21.03 -1.91 3.36
CA GLU A 165 19.94 -2.89 3.36
C GLU A 165 18.71 -2.43 4.16
N VAL A 166 18.90 -1.61 5.20
CA VAL A 166 17.79 -1.12 6.04
C VAL A 166 16.92 -0.16 5.22
N ALA A 167 17.55 0.81 4.55
CA ALA A 167 16.88 1.72 3.62
C ALA A 167 16.22 0.96 2.48
N ARG A 168 16.93 0.00 1.87
CA ARG A 168 16.38 -0.85 0.81
C ARG A 168 15.14 -1.61 1.26
N GLN A 169 15.17 -2.19 2.45
CA GLN A 169 14.06 -2.97 2.98
C GLN A 169 12.84 -2.09 3.25
N ARG A 170 13.02 -0.93 3.88
CA ARG A 170 11.94 0.02 4.16
C ARG A 170 11.25 0.52 2.89
N LEU A 171 12.02 0.81 1.83
CA LEU A 171 11.43 1.19 0.53
C LEU A 171 10.77 0.01 -0.19
N SER A 172 11.38 -1.18 -0.11
CA SER A 172 10.83 -2.41 -0.71
C SER A 172 9.46 -2.76 -0.14
N ASP A 173 9.19 -2.40 1.10
CA ASP A 173 7.90 -2.66 1.74
C ASP A 173 6.75 -1.93 1.04
N HIS A 174 7.02 -0.81 0.37
CA HIS A 174 6.03 -0.05 -0.40
C HIS A 174 5.91 -0.52 -1.86
N LEU A 175 6.70 -1.51 -2.30
CA LEU A 175 6.58 -2.08 -3.64
C LEU A 175 5.57 -3.23 -3.68
N PRO A 176 4.88 -3.43 -4.82
CA PRO A 176 4.14 -4.66 -5.09
C PRO A 176 5.04 -5.89 -4.93
N GLY A 177 4.52 -7.00 -4.38
CA GLY A 177 5.31 -8.20 -4.08
C GLY A 177 6.10 -8.76 -5.27
N VAL A 178 5.55 -8.61 -6.49
CA VAL A 178 6.20 -9.01 -7.75
C VAL A 178 7.37 -8.13 -8.17
N LEU A 179 7.51 -6.93 -7.61
CA LEU A 179 8.60 -5.98 -7.88
C LEU A 179 9.60 -5.85 -6.73
N ARG A 180 9.26 -6.37 -5.54
CA ARG A 180 10.18 -6.36 -4.40
C ARG A 180 11.51 -7.04 -4.78
N PRO A 181 12.66 -6.43 -4.48
CA PRO A 181 13.97 -7.07 -4.63
C PRO A 181 14.01 -8.41 -3.90
N LEU A 182 14.73 -9.37 -4.49
CA LEU A 182 14.99 -10.64 -3.82
C LEU A 182 16.04 -10.40 -2.73
N PRO A 183 15.79 -10.83 -1.49
CA PRO A 183 16.79 -10.74 -0.44
C PRO A 183 17.93 -11.71 -0.73
N ALA A 184 19.13 -11.39 -0.22
CA ALA A 184 20.28 -12.29 -0.30
C ALA A 184 20.12 -13.52 0.61
N ASP A 185 19.44 -13.34 1.75
CA ASP A 185 19.13 -14.38 2.71
C ASP A 185 17.61 -14.50 2.87
N ILE A 186 17.09 -15.71 2.71
CA ILE A 186 15.66 -15.97 2.85
C ILE A 186 15.17 -15.66 4.27
N GLU A 187 16.03 -15.81 5.29
CA GLU A 187 15.68 -15.55 6.69
C GLU A 187 15.31 -14.07 6.92
N SER A 188 15.76 -13.14 6.05
CA SER A 188 15.35 -11.73 6.13
C SER A 188 13.87 -11.49 5.78
N LEU A 189 13.19 -12.49 5.22
CA LEU A 189 11.74 -12.46 5.00
C LEU A 189 10.94 -12.79 6.26
N ARG A 190 11.57 -13.36 7.30
CA ARG A 190 10.89 -13.50 8.59
C ARG A 190 10.64 -12.12 9.15
N ARG A 191 9.41 -11.91 9.63
CA ARG A 191 8.99 -10.64 10.20
C ARG A 191 8.16 -10.86 11.42
N SER A 192 8.37 -10.01 12.41
CA SER A 192 7.48 -9.87 13.54
C SER A 192 7.38 -8.38 13.85
N ASP A 193 6.56 -7.70 13.05
CA ASP A 193 6.23 -6.28 13.22
C ASP A 193 4.71 -6.10 13.30
N ASP A 194 4.25 -4.95 13.79
CA ASP A 194 2.80 -4.77 14.00
C ASP A 194 1.99 -4.62 12.70
N LEU A 195 2.62 -4.60 11.52
CA LEU A 195 1.93 -4.60 10.23
C LEU A 195 1.73 -6.03 9.71
N VAL A 196 2.79 -6.84 9.80
CA VAL A 196 2.79 -8.23 9.36
C VAL A 196 3.71 -9.11 10.20
N ASP A 197 3.20 -10.28 10.55
CA ASP A 197 3.94 -11.36 11.16
C ASP A 197 4.08 -12.51 10.14
N VAL A 198 5.31 -12.91 9.87
CA VAL A 198 5.68 -13.92 8.88
C VAL A 198 6.61 -14.93 9.54
N VAL A 199 6.09 -16.14 9.73
CA VAL A 199 6.78 -17.24 10.40
C VAL A 199 6.85 -18.43 9.46
N PHE A 200 8.07 -18.89 9.19
CA PHE A 200 8.34 -20.09 8.43
C PHE A 200 9.66 -20.71 8.89
N ASP A 201 9.87 -22.00 8.67
CA ASP A 201 11.17 -22.65 8.88
C ASP A 201 11.77 -23.14 7.56
N VAL A 202 13.08 -22.98 7.42
CA VAL A 202 13.82 -23.43 6.24
C VAL A 202 14.51 -24.76 6.55
N TYR A 203 14.18 -25.77 5.75
CA TYR A 203 14.86 -27.05 5.69
C TYR A 203 15.61 -27.17 4.35
N ALA A 204 16.35 -28.28 4.16
CA ALA A 204 17.27 -28.49 3.04
C ALA A 204 16.72 -28.09 1.65
N ASN A 205 15.46 -28.43 1.34
CA ASN A 205 14.83 -28.10 0.06
C ASN A 205 13.39 -27.57 0.23
N THR A 206 13.00 -27.22 1.46
CA THR A 206 11.60 -26.97 1.80
C THR A 206 11.48 -25.81 2.79
N ILE A 207 10.56 -24.89 2.52
CA ILE A 207 10.09 -23.86 3.44
C ILE A 207 8.79 -24.37 4.05
N LYS A 208 8.76 -24.55 5.37
CA LYS A 208 7.53 -24.81 6.12
C LYS A 208 6.94 -23.47 6.56
N LEU A 209 5.94 -23.00 5.84
CA LEU A 209 5.20 -21.79 6.17
C LEU A 209 4.23 -22.07 7.31
N ASP A 210 4.47 -21.44 8.46
CA ASP A 210 3.63 -21.59 9.65
C ASP A 210 2.54 -20.51 9.68
N ASN A 211 2.89 -19.25 9.41
CA ASN A 211 1.92 -18.15 9.46
C ASN A 211 2.30 -16.96 8.58
N ILE A 212 1.29 -16.32 7.99
CA ILE A 212 1.33 -14.93 7.51
C ILE A 212 0.11 -14.22 8.12
N THR A 213 0.33 -13.42 9.16
CA THR A 213 -0.73 -12.65 9.82
C THR A 213 -0.55 -11.17 9.51
N VAL A 214 -1.58 -10.58 8.89
CA VAL A 214 -1.63 -9.15 8.61
C VAL A 214 -2.42 -8.43 9.69
N ASN A 215 -1.98 -7.22 10.06
CA ASN A 215 -2.71 -6.31 10.93
C ASN A 215 -4.20 -6.22 10.50
N PRO A 216 -5.16 -6.39 11.41
CA PRO A 216 -6.58 -6.35 11.09
C PRO A 216 -7.05 -5.13 10.29
N GLU A 217 -6.45 -3.96 10.51
CA GLU A 217 -6.79 -2.71 9.82
C GLU A 217 -6.27 -2.66 8.36
N LEU A 218 -5.30 -3.52 8.01
CA LEU A 218 -4.73 -3.62 6.67
C LEU A 218 -5.24 -4.82 5.88
N ARG A 219 -6.16 -5.61 6.44
CA ARG A 219 -6.70 -6.77 5.72
C ARG A 219 -7.53 -6.31 4.53
N GLY A 220 -7.40 -7.03 3.43
CA GLY A 220 -8.00 -6.65 2.16
C GLY A 220 -7.07 -5.80 1.28
N SER A 221 -6.16 -4.99 1.85
CA SER A 221 -5.25 -4.08 1.11
C SER A 221 -4.23 -4.75 0.18
N GLY A 222 -4.17 -6.08 0.17
CA GLY A 222 -3.18 -6.85 -0.59
C GLY A 222 -1.81 -7.00 0.07
N LEU A 223 -1.58 -6.47 1.28
CA LEU A 223 -0.27 -6.59 1.98
C LEU A 223 0.17 -8.06 2.14
N GLY A 224 -0.72 -8.92 2.65
CA GLY A 224 -0.42 -10.35 2.79
C GLY A 224 -0.14 -11.04 1.46
N SER A 225 -0.81 -10.63 0.38
CA SER A 225 -0.53 -11.13 -0.97
C SER A 225 0.84 -10.68 -1.45
N ALA A 226 1.26 -9.44 -1.21
CA ALA A 226 2.58 -8.95 -1.59
C ALA A 226 3.70 -9.67 -0.83
N VAL A 227 3.51 -9.92 0.45
CA VAL A 227 4.44 -10.71 1.28
C VAL A 227 4.52 -12.15 0.78
N LEU A 228 3.39 -12.82 0.54
CA LEU A 228 3.39 -14.18 0.00
C LEU A 228 4.04 -14.26 -1.38
N GLN A 229 3.81 -13.28 -2.25
CA GLN A 229 4.45 -13.20 -3.57
C GLN A 229 5.97 -13.05 -3.46
N GLN A 230 6.46 -12.21 -2.55
CA GLN A 230 7.89 -12.06 -2.31
C GLN A 230 8.51 -13.37 -1.80
N LEU A 231 7.84 -14.05 -0.86
CA LEU A 231 8.26 -15.37 -0.38
C LEU A 231 8.29 -16.40 -1.50
N CYS A 232 7.25 -16.47 -2.33
CA CYS A 232 7.18 -17.40 -3.46
C CYS A 232 8.32 -17.15 -4.46
N ARG A 233 8.59 -15.88 -4.82
CA ARG A 233 9.67 -15.54 -5.75
C ARG A 233 11.05 -15.86 -5.18
N THR A 234 11.23 -15.66 -3.88
CA THR A 234 12.48 -16.00 -3.19
C THR A 234 12.66 -17.51 -3.15
N ALA A 235 11.61 -18.27 -2.81
CA ALA A 235 11.61 -19.72 -2.86
C ALA A 235 11.94 -20.25 -4.27
N ASP A 236 11.35 -19.66 -5.31
CA ASP A 236 11.62 -20.01 -6.72
C ASP A 236 13.10 -19.79 -7.07
N ALA A 237 13.68 -18.66 -6.65
CA ALA A 237 15.10 -18.33 -6.90
C ALA A 237 16.07 -19.30 -6.19
N HIS A 238 15.66 -19.87 -5.05
CA HIS A 238 16.44 -20.86 -4.30
C HIS A 238 16.02 -22.32 -4.59
N HIS A 239 15.12 -22.55 -5.55
CA HIS A 239 14.55 -23.87 -5.88
C HIS A 239 13.94 -24.62 -4.67
N LEU A 240 13.30 -23.88 -3.76
CA LEU A 240 12.67 -24.41 -2.55
C LEU A 240 11.19 -24.69 -2.77
N THR A 241 10.70 -25.78 -2.20
CA THR A 241 9.25 -26.07 -2.13
C THR A 241 8.65 -25.39 -0.91
N ILE A 242 7.47 -24.76 -1.04
CA ILE A 242 6.75 -24.22 0.12
C ILE A 242 5.67 -25.21 0.54
N VAL A 243 5.62 -25.56 1.83
CA VAL A 243 4.56 -26.38 2.43
C VAL A 243 3.97 -25.68 3.63
N GLY A 244 2.71 -25.96 3.96
CA GLY A 244 2.06 -25.38 5.13
C GLY A 244 0.70 -26.01 5.42
N GLN A 245 0.01 -25.47 6.41
CA GLN A 245 -1.34 -25.89 6.77
C GLN A 245 -2.28 -24.67 6.86
N LEU A 246 -3.50 -24.82 6.34
CA LEU A 246 -4.56 -23.82 6.46
C LEU A 246 -5.13 -23.88 7.88
N VAL A 247 -4.67 -22.98 8.74
CA VAL A 247 -5.24 -22.76 10.07
C VAL A 247 -5.73 -21.31 10.13
N PRO A 248 -7.03 -21.06 9.94
CA PRO A 248 -7.56 -19.71 10.06
C PRO A 248 -7.42 -19.21 11.50
N THR A 249 -6.77 -18.07 11.69
CA THR A 249 -6.56 -17.44 13.01
C THR A 249 -7.46 -16.23 13.26
N TYR A 250 -8.25 -15.82 12.27
CA TYR A 250 -9.04 -14.59 12.31
C TYR A 250 -10.56 -14.80 12.22
N ARG A 251 -10.99 -15.95 11.72
CA ARG A 251 -12.40 -16.27 11.58
C ARG A 251 -12.63 -17.68 12.07
N ASP A 252 -13.55 -17.79 13.02
CA ASP A 252 -14.05 -19.05 13.55
C ASP A 252 -15.28 -19.55 12.76
N ASP A 253 -15.64 -18.86 11.67
CA ASP A 253 -16.73 -19.27 10.79
C ASP A 253 -16.30 -20.32 9.76
N ASP A 254 -17.26 -21.15 9.34
CA ASP A 254 -17.04 -22.23 8.38
C ASP A 254 -16.58 -21.73 6.99
N SER A 255 -16.60 -20.42 6.74
CA SER A 255 -16.20 -19.81 5.47
C SER A 255 -14.71 -19.50 5.37
N ALA A 256 -13.99 -19.50 6.49
CA ALA A 256 -12.60 -19.07 6.57
C ALA A 256 -11.64 -19.97 5.79
N VAL A 257 -11.80 -21.30 5.91
CA VAL A 257 -10.93 -22.29 5.24
C VAL A 257 -11.09 -22.24 3.72
N PRO A 258 -12.31 -22.23 3.13
CA PRO A 258 -12.48 -22.08 1.68
C PRO A 258 -11.90 -20.78 1.12
N LEU A 259 -12.03 -19.65 1.82
CA LEU A 259 -11.48 -18.37 1.41
C LEU A 259 -9.94 -18.39 1.39
N LEU A 260 -9.33 -18.95 2.44
CA LEU A 260 -7.88 -19.08 2.54
C LEU A 260 -7.34 -20.06 1.47
N ALA A 261 -8.04 -21.17 1.25
CA ALA A 261 -7.73 -22.12 0.18
C ALA A 261 -7.78 -21.45 -1.20
N ALA A 262 -8.82 -20.65 -1.49
CA ALA A 262 -8.94 -19.90 -2.74
C ALA A 262 -7.82 -18.87 -2.90
N TRP A 263 -7.45 -18.18 -1.82
CA TRP A 263 -6.32 -17.25 -1.82
C TRP A 263 -4.99 -17.96 -2.10
N CYS A 264 -4.69 -19.09 -1.45
CA CYS A 264 -3.49 -19.89 -1.72
C CYS A 264 -3.45 -20.38 -3.18
N ARG A 265 -4.57 -20.87 -3.73
CA ARG A 265 -4.66 -21.30 -5.14
C ARG A 265 -4.31 -20.19 -6.13
N LYS A 266 -4.74 -18.95 -5.87
CA LYS A 266 -4.39 -17.77 -6.70
C LYS A 266 -2.88 -17.51 -6.77
N HIS A 267 -2.12 -17.98 -5.78
CA HIS A 267 -0.66 -17.85 -5.73
C HIS A 267 0.07 -19.15 -6.14
N GLY A 268 -0.64 -20.11 -6.75
CA GLY A 268 -0.05 -21.33 -7.32
C GLY A 268 0.12 -22.48 -6.32
N PHE A 269 -0.52 -22.42 -5.15
CA PHE A 269 -0.51 -23.55 -4.21
C PHE A 269 -1.53 -24.61 -4.60
N ALA A 270 -1.11 -25.87 -4.54
CA ALA A 270 -2.01 -27.02 -4.46
C ALA A 270 -2.55 -27.11 -3.03
N VAL A 271 -3.88 -27.17 -2.89
CA VAL A 271 -4.56 -27.23 -1.59
C VAL A 271 -5.27 -28.59 -1.47
N ASN A 272 -4.92 -29.34 -0.42
CA ASN A 272 -5.58 -30.59 -0.07
C ASN A 272 -6.47 -30.42 1.17
N GLU A 273 -7.74 -30.13 0.92
CA GLU A 273 -8.75 -29.92 1.96
C GLU A 273 -9.04 -31.19 2.77
N ARG A 274 -8.87 -32.38 2.17
CA ARG A 274 -9.11 -33.68 2.83
C ARG A 274 -8.04 -34.04 3.86
N LEU A 275 -6.83 -33.49 3.73
CA LEU A 275 -5.71 -33.72 4.66
C LEU A 275 -5.56 -32.58 5.67
N GLY A 276 -6.66 -32.10 6.24
CA GLY A 276 -6.63 -31.03 7.25
C GLY A 276 -6.15 -29.69 6.70
N GLY A 277 -6.41 -29.41 5.42
CA GLY A 277 -6.06 -28.15 4.77
C GLY A 277 -4.58 -27.97 4.45
N ARG A 278 -3.84 -29.04 4.11
CA ARG A 278 -2.43 -28.91 3.71
C ARG A 278 -2.28 -28.14 2.39
N ILE A 279 -1.29 -27.26 2.34
CA ILE A 279 -0.90 -26.55 1.12
C ILE A 279 0.53 -26.88 0.72
N SER A 280 0.77 -26.92 -0.58
CA SER A 280 2.12 -27.08 -1.13
C SER A 280 2.25 -26.31 -2.44
N ARG A 281 3.42 -25.74 -2.67
CA ARG A 281 3.79 -25.08 -3.92
C ARG A 281 5.20 -25.50 -4.30
N ALA A 282 5.31 -26.22 -5.42
CA ALA A 282 6.61 -26.52 -6.02
C ALA A 282 7.23 -25.23 -6.57
N PRO A 283 8.58 -25.13 -6.62
CA PRO A 283 9.23 -23.99 -7.24
C PRO A 283 8.79 -23.88 -8.70
N ALA A 284 8.47 -22.68 -9.15
CA ALA A 284 8.16 -22.45 -10.56
C ALA A 284 9.44 -22.66 -11.37
N SER A 285 9.38 -23.53 -12.39
CA SER A 285 10.44 -23.62 -13.38
C SER A 285 10.57 -22.26 -14.07
N ILE A 286 11.70 -21.59 -13.93
CA ILE A 286 12.00 -20.42 -14.76
C ILE A 286 12.03 -20.94 -16.21
N PRO A 287 11.16 -20.47 -17.12
CA PRO A 287 11.34 -20.81 -18.53
C PRO A 287 12.70 -20.27 -18.95
N SER A 288 13.61 -21.19 -19.27
CA SER A 288 14.91 -20.96 -19.89
C SER A 288 14.80 -20.16 -21.18
#